data_AF-A0A844Z6C0-F1
#
_entry.id   AF-A0A844Z6C0-F1
#
_cell.length_a   1.000
_cell.length_b   1.000
_cell.length_c   1.000
_cell.angle_alpha   90.00
_cell.angle_beta   90.00
_cell.angle_gamma   90.00
#
_symmetry.space_group_name_H-M   'P 1'
#
loop_
_entity.id
_entity.type
_entity.pdbx_description
1 polymer ?
#
loop_
_entity_poly.entity_id
_entity_poly.type
_entity_poly.pdbx_seq_one_letter_code
_entity_poly.pdbx_strand_id
1 'polypeptide(L)'
;MMPHVGKRCIFCLRFFAADELTDEHSIPFALGGKSVLPRATCEVCREETSRFETKVLRGAFHAFRFKSGLQSRSKTPPKTLPIFGIDGDEGNRLEIPYDAYPTMLPLPRFRDAAILDNGNVDAAFIAPWVAVDQGQINAIFDSYAIQSFGSMSLDIISFSRMLAKIAHCLAVEAYGLNFTPYLPRMIRCDEQFNFRKYIRSKDNEALTSINPATKHTIQFCRMAIGDYKLLGCRLTLFSNLGAPTYEIVVGDEEGSFDFEPDIECEDIILAPEYRQGMVRADFSKSTTANATSGPTPVPNVLISKK
;
A
#
# COMPACT_ATOMS: atom_id res chain seq x y z
N MET A 1 -19.99 19.44 5.21
CA MET A 1 -19.06 20.36 5.89
C MET A 1 -18.03 19.46 6.58
N MET A 2 -16.75 19.48 6.15
CA MET A 2 -15.74 18.60 6.74
C MET A 2 -15.56 18.94 8.24
N PRO A 3 -15.50 17.95 9.14
CA PRO A 3 -15.25 18.20 10.56
C PRO A 3 -13.90 18.91 10.72
N HIS A 4 -13.93 20.17 11.15
CA HIS A 4 -12.70 20.95 11.33
C HIS A 4 -11.92 20.38 12.51
N VAL A 5 -10.67 20.00 12.29
CA VAL A 5 -9.77 19.43 13.32
C VAL A 5 -9.26 20.44 14.36
N GLY A 6 -9.89 21.63 14.39
CA GLY A 6 -9.52 22.77 15.21
C GLY A 6 -8.07 23.23 15.04
N LYS A 7 -7.45 23.53 16.18
CA LYS A 7 -6.05 23.98 16.35
C LYS A 7 -5.11 22.83 16.75
N ARG A 8 -5.47 21.57 16.49
CA ARG A 8 -4.70 20.39 16.91
C ARG A 8 -4.06 19.70 15.71
N CYS A 9 -2.80 19.31 15.85
CA CYS A 9 -2.16 18.43 14.87
C CYS A 9 -2.73 17.01 14.98
N ILE A 10 -3.12 16.42 13.86
CA ILE A 10 -3.78 15.10 13.84
C ILE A 10 -2.86 13.94 14.21
N PHE A 11 -1.54 14.14 14.16
CA PHE A 11 -0.55 13.09 14.45
C PHE A 11 0.13 13.23 15.81
N CYS A 12 0.39 14.44 16.32
CA CYS A 12 0.96 14.59 17.66
C CYS A 12 -0.06 14.99 18.71
N LEU A 13 -1.29 15.32 18.30
CA LEU A 13 -2.43 15.72 19.13
C LEU A 13 -2.17 16.98 19.98
N ARG A 14 -1.04 17.66 19.76
CA ARG A 14 -0.72 18.94 20.41
C ARG A 14 -1.48 20.08 19.76
N PHE A 15 -1.69 21.13 20.53
CA PHE A 15 -2.28 22.38 20.05
C PHE A 15 -1.22 23.30 19.44
N PHE A 16 -1.62 24.01 18.40
CA PHE A 16 -0.81 24.95 17.63
C PHE A 16 -1.63 26.21 17.30
N ALA A 17 -0.96 27.30 16.97
CA ALA A 17 -1.62 28.40 16.29
C ALA A 17 -2.07 27.94 14.88
N ALA A 18 -3.08 28.62 14.32
CA ALA A 18 -3.68 28.17 13.05
C ALA A 18 -2.73 28.31 11.85
N ASP A 19 -1.79 29.23 11.93
CA ASP A 19 -0.72 29.51 10.96
C ASP A 19 0.52 28.62 11.14
N GLU A 20 0.60 27.87 12.24
CA GLU A 20 1.65 26.86 12.49
C GLU A 20 1.27 25.45 11.97
N LEU A 21 0.05 25.32 11.42
CA LEU A 21 -0.46 24.08 10.84
C LEU A 21 -0.47 24.15 9.32
N THR A 22 -0.05 23.06 8.69
CA THR A 22 0.01 22.86 7.25
C THR A 22 -1.09 21.92 6.77
N ASP A 23 -1.37 21.96 5.47
CA ASP A 23 -2.28 21.03 4.83
C ASP A 23 -1.69 19.62 4.70
N GLU A 24 -2.52 18.59 4.83
CA GLU A 24 -2.13 17.18 4.77
C GLU A 24 -2.94 16.44 3.71
N HIS A 25 -2.28 15.70 2.83
CA HIS A 25 -2.99 14.88 1.85
C HIS A 25 -3.38 13.55 2.47
N SER A 26 -4.66 13.16 2.48
CA SER A 26 -5.06 11.87 3.08
C SER A 26 -4.44 10.68 2.36
N ILE A 27 -4.58 10.63 1.03
CA ILE A 27 -3.80 9.75 0.15
C ILE A 27 -2.68 10.59 -0.47
N PRO A 28 -1.41 10.14 -0.48
CA PRO A 28 -0.34 10.89 -1.14
C PRO A 28 -0.72 11.27 -2.57
N PHE A 29 -0.53 12.55 -2.92
CA PHE A 29 -0.73 13.05 -4.29
C PHE A 29 -0.05 12.17 -5.33
N ALA A 30 1.15 11.69 -5.01
CA ALA A 30 1.94 10.76 -5.79
C ALA A 30 1.26 9.43 -6.17
N LEU A 31 0.19 9.04 -5.47
CA LEU A 31 -0.63 7.86 -5.76
C LEU A 31 -1.93 8.21 -6.49
N GLY A 32 -2.22 9.49 -6.74
CA GLY A 32 -3.48 9.96 -7.31
C GLY A 32 -4.48 10.48 -6.26
N GLY A 33 -4.04 10.67 -5.02
CA GLY A 33 -4.86 11.23 -3.95
C GLY A 33 -5.22 12.70 -4.19
N LYS A 34 -6.50 13.04 -4.04
CA LYS A 34 -7.01 14.41 -4.20
C LYS A 34 -7.46 15.05 -2.89
N SER A 35 -7.78 14.25 -1.88
CA SER A 35 -8.31 14.78 -0.62
C SER A 35 -7.19 15.39 0.22
N VAL A 36 -7.49 16.57 0.78
CA VAL A 36 -6.57 17.37 1.57
C VAL A 36 -7.29 17.85 2.81
N LEU A 37 -6.71 17.55 3.98
CA LEU A 37 -7.09 18.08 5.27
C LEU A 37 -6.40 19.45 5.47
N PRO A 38 -7.14 20.56 5.45
CA PRO A 38 -6.53 21.88 5.58
C PRO A 38 -6.05 22.14 7.01
N ARG A 39 -4.85 22.69 7.16
CA ARG A 39 -4.26 23.09 8.46
C ARG A 39 -4.38 21.98 9.53
N ALA A 40 -3.99 20.76 9.19
CA ALA A 40 -4.19 19.57 10.02
C ALA A 40 -2.91 19.04 10.67
N THR A 41 -1.74 19.39 10.15
CA THR A 41 -0.47 18.80 10.59
C THR A 41 0.52 19.89 10.98
N CYS A 42 1.28 19.71 12.06
CA CYS A 42 2.40 20.60 12.38
C CYS A 42 3.64 20.25 11.54
N GLU A 43 4.55 21.20 11.39
CA GLU A 43 5.73 21.05 10.52
C GLU A 43 6.57 19.80 10.80
N VAL A 44 6.80 19.49 12.08
CA VAL A 44 7.57 18.30 12.50
C VAL A 44 6.92 17.01 11.99
N CYS A 45 5.60 16.87 12.17
CA CYS A 45 4.90 15.66 11.71
C CYS A 45 4.79 15.62 10.18
N ARG A 46 4.71 16.77 9.50
CA ARG A 46 4.73 16.86 8.03
C ARG A 46 6.05 16.37 7.45
N GLU A 47 7.17 16.70 8.09
CA GLU A 47 8.49 16.21 7.69
C GLU A 47 8.63 14.70 7.91
N GLU A 48 8.18 14.21 9.07
CA GLU A 48 8.17 12.78 9.39
C GLU A 48 7.36 11.97 8.37
N THR A 49 6.14 12.42 8.03
CA THR A 49 5.29 11.76 7.02
C THR A 49 5.93 11.78 5.64
N SER A 50 6.42 12.95 5.23
CA SER A 50 7.08 13.11 3.93
C SER A 50 8.28 12.17 3.77
N ARG A 51 9.08 11.95 4.83
CA ARG A 51 10.27 11.10 4.79
C ARG A 51 9.94 9.64 4.47
N PHE A 52 8.99 9.02 5.18
CA PHE A 52 8.67 7.61 4.92
C PHE A 52 7.85 7.42 3.64
N GLU A 53 6.96 8.36 3.30
CA GLU A 53 6.24 8.33 2.03
C GLU A 53 7.22 8.41 0.86
N THR A 54 8.19 9.33 0.92
CA THR A 54 9.22 9.47 -0.11
C THR A 54 10.02 8.18 -0.29
N LYS A 55 10.33 7.46 0.79
CA LYS A 55 11.05 6.17 0.73
C LYS A 55 10.28 5.14 -0.08
N VAL A 56 8.96 5.04 0.12
CA VAL A 56 8.09 4.14 -0.64
C VAL A 56 7.96 4.61 -2.09
N LEU A 57 7.63 5.89 -2.28
CA LEU A 57 7.25 6.49 -3.56
C LEU A 57 8.43 6.66 -4.54
N ARG A 58 9.66 6.82 -4.04
CA ARG A 58 10.90 6.86 -4.83
C ARG A 58 11.67 5.53 -4.84
N GLY A 59 11.26 4.57 -4.01
CA GLY A 59 11.78 3.21 -4.01
C GLY A 59 10.91 2.29 -4.87
N ALA A 60 10.29 1.30 -4.23
CA ALA A 60 9.54 0.24 -4.90
C ALA A 60 8.37 0.71 -5.79
N PHE A 61 7.85 1.93 -5.59
CA PHE A 61 6.73 2.43 -6.41
C PHE A 61 7.18 3.30 -7.57
N HIS A 62 8.48 3.62 -7.68
CA HIS A 62 8.95 4.65 -8.57
C HIS A 62 8.66 4.35 -10.05
N ALA A 63 9.14 3.21 -10.56
CA ALA A 63 8.93 2.82 -11.95
C ALA A 63 7.43 2.67 -12.28
N PHE A 64 6.69 1.99 -11.40
CA PHE A 64 5.25 1.81 -11.55
C PHE A 64 4.51 3.15 -11.64
N ARG A 65 4.80 4.10 -10.75
CA ARG A 65 4.12 5.40 -10.72
C ARG A 65 4.24 6.16 -12.04
N PHE A 66 5.44 6.24 -12.59
CA PHE A 66 5.63 6.96 -13.85
C PHE A 66 5.03 6.19 -15.04
N LYS A 67 5.23 4.87 -15.12
CA LYS A 67 4.69 4.06 -16.22
C LYS A 67 3.16 3.97 -16.21
N SER A 68 2.53 4.04 -15.04
CA SER A 68 1.08 4.08 -14.89
C SER A 68 0.49 5.50 -14.92
N GLY A 69 1.28 6.52 -15.30
CA GLY A 69 0.80 7.90 -15.44
C GLY A 69 0.30 8.53 -14.13
N LEU A 70 0.80 8.06 -12.97
CA LEU A 70 0.44 8.64 -11.68
C LEU A 70 1.06 10.03 -11.51
N GLN A 71 0.41 10.83 -10.66
CA GLN A 71 0.77 12.22 -10.51
C GLN A 71 2.21 12.35 -9.97
N SER A 72 2.94 13.29 -10.57
CA SER A 72 4.29 13.63 -10.15
C SER A 72 4.50 15.12 -10.33
N ARG A 73 5.20 15.73 -9.36
CA ARG A 73 5.65 17.12 -9.47
C ARG A 73 6.86 17.24 -10.40
N SER A 74 7.65 16.17 -10.54
CA SER A 74 8.70 16.06 -11.56
C SER A 74 8.14 15.38 -12.80
N LYS A 75 8.21 16.05 -13.95
CA LYS A 75 7.76 15.50 -15.24
C LYS A 75 8.81 14.64 -15.94
N THR A 76 10.04 14.63 -15.42
CA THR A 76 11.17 13.96 -16.08
C THR A 76 11.49 12.66 -15.34
N PRO A 77 11.25 11.48 -15.95
CA PRO A 77 11.73 10.22 -15.39
C PRO A 77 13.26 10.15 -15.49
N PRO A 78 13.91 9.32 -14.67
CA PRO A 78 15.34 9.03 -14.83
C PRO A 78 15.60 8.36 -16.19
N LYS A 79 16.81 8.49 -16.73
CA LYS A 79 17.18 7.84 -18.00
C LYS A 79 17.29 6.32 -17.86
N THR A 80 17.86 5.88 -16.75
CA THR A 80 18.03 4.46 -16.40
C THR A 80 17.60 4.20 -14.97
N LEU A 81 17.29 2.94 -14.69
CA LEU A 81 17.03 2.43 -13.35
C LEU A 81 17.82 1.12 -13.13
N PRO A 82 18.39 0.92 -11.93
CA PRO A 82 19.19 -0.26 -11.66
C PRO A 82 18.31 -1.50 -11.44
N ILE A 83 18.73 -2.62 -12.01
CA ILE A 83 18.29 -3.97 -11.66
C ILE A 83 19.52 -4.76 -11.21
N PHE A 84 19.36 -5.62 -10.21
CA PHE A 84 20.41 -6.54 -9.80
C PHE A 84 20.11 -7.91 -10.40
N GLY A 85 20.65 -8.19 -11.58
CA GLY A 85 20.55 -9.49 -12.23
C GLY A 85 21.24 -10.56 -11.38
N ILE A 86 20.65 -11.74 -11.32
CA ILE A 86 21.22 -12.92 -10.68
C ILE A 86 21.45 -13.93 -11.81
N ASP A 87 22.72 -14.19 -12.11
CA ASP A 87 23.16 -15.20 -13.06
C ASP A 87 24.24 -16.06 -12.37
N GLY A 88 23.86 -17.26 -11.93
CA GLY A 88 24.71 -18.07 -11.04
C GLY A 88 24.96 -17.42 -9.68
N ASP A 89 26.20 -17.44 -9.19
CA ASP A 89 26.61 -16.91 -7.88
C ASP A 89 26.94 -15.39 -7.89
N GLU A 90 26.92 -14.73 -9.06
CA GLU A 90 27.30 -13.32 -9.19
C GLU A 90 26.07 -12.42 -9.40
N GLY A 91 25.90 -11.45 -8.50
CA GLY A 91 24.88 -10.40 -8.60
C GLY A 91 25.39 -9.23 -9.46
N ASN A 92 24.91 -9.12 -10.69
CA ASN A 92 25.30 -8.06 -11.61
C ASN A 92 24.34 -6.86 -11.54
N ARG A 93 24.88 -5.67 -11.25
CA ARG A 93 24.09 -4.43 -11.35
C ARG A 93 24.00 -3.98 -12.80
N LEU A 94 22.79 -4.00 -13.35
CA LEU A 94 22.46 -3.58 -14.71
C LEU A 94 21.69 -2.26 -14.68
N GLU A 95 22.14 -1.28 -15.46
CA GLU A 95 21.41 -0.02 -15.66
C GLU A 95 20.48 -0.16 -16.86
N ILE A 96 19.17 -0.29 -16.58
CA ILE A 96 18.17 -0.55 -17.61
C ILE A 96 17.55 0.77 -18.06
N PRO A 97 17.45 1.05 -19.37
CA PRO A 97 16.72 2.21 -19.89
C PRO A 97 15.30 2.23 -19.34
N TYR A 98 14.85 3.42 -18.94
CA TYR A 98 13.56 3.59 -18.27
C TYR A 98 12.38 2.98 -19.06
N ASP A 99 12.36 3.12 -20.38
CA ASP A 99 11.31 2.56 -21.24
C ASP A 99 11.30 1.03 -21.23
N ALA A 100 12.47 0.40 -21.12
CA ALA A 100 12.61 -1.05 -21.01
C ALA A 100 12.41 -1.59 -19.57
N TYR A 101 12.50 -0.74 -18.55
CA TYR A 101 12.46 -1.17 -17.14
C TYR A 101 11.14 -1.89 -16.80
N PRO A 102 11.15 -3.07 -16.15
CA PRO A 102 9.94 -3.84 -15.91
C PRO A 102 8.99 -3.10 -14.98
N THR A 103 7.72 -3.03 -15.39
CA THR A 103 6.66 -2.45 -14.57
C THR A 103 6.22 -3.45 -13.52
N MET A 104 6.61 -3.22 -12.26
CA MET A 104 6.29 -4.08 -11.13
C MET A 104 5.74 -3.27 -9.96
N LEU A 105 4.76 -3.84 -9.25
CA LEU A 105 4.23 -3.29 -8.02
C LEU A 105 4.17 -4.39 -6.95
N PRO A 106 5.22 -4.56 -6.14
CA PRO A 106 5.20 -5.46 -5.00
C PRO A 106 4.44 -4.81 -3.84
N LEU A 107 3.44 -5.52 -3.32
CA LEU A 107 2.66 -5.16 -2.14
C LEU A 107 2.73 -6.28 -1.10
N PRO A 108 3.02 -5.96 0.17
CA PRO A 108 3.10 -6.96 1.22
C PRO A 108 1.69 -7.45 1.56
N ARG A 109 1.62 -8.70 1.98
CA ARG A 109 0.45 -9.30 2.60
C ARG A 109 0.74 -9.55 4.08
N PHE A 110 -0.14 -9.11 4.96
CA PHE A 110 -0.04 -9.26 6.41
C PHE A 110 -1.07 -10.29 6.87
N ARG A 111 -0.68 -11.34 7.63
CA ARG A 111 -1.65 -12.36 8.09
C ARG A 111 -2.57 -11.80 9.15
N ASP A 112 -1.98 -11.29 10.22
CA ASP A 112 -2.69 -11.08 11.47
C ASP A 112 -2.63 -9.62 11.89
N ALA A 113 -3.69 -9.17 12.54
CA ALA A 113 -3.68 -7.93 13.30
C ALA A 113 -3.87 -8.36 14.76
N ALA A 114 -2.81 -8.27 15.56
CA ALA A 114 -2.81 -8.84 16.91
C ALA A 114 -3.98 -8.35 17.78
N ILE A 115 -4.47 -7.12 17.58
CA ILE A 115 -5.65 -6.60 18.29
C ILE A 115 -6.94 -7.32 17.92
N LEU A 116 -7.03 -7.84 16.69
CA LEU A 116 -8.17 -8.58 16.14
C LEU A 116 -8.14 -10.07 16.49
N ASP A 117 -6.94 -10.62 16.68
CA ASP A 117 -6.70 -12.06 16.79
C ASP A 117 -6.27 -12.47 18.23
N ASN A 118 -6.80 -11.79 19.25
CA ASN A 118 -6.54 -12.03 20.69
C ASN A 118 -5.04 -12.06 21.06
N GLY A 119 -4.22 -11.23 20.41
CA GLY A 119 -2.79 -11.15 20.64
C GLY A 119 -1.98 -12.26 19.95
N ASN A 120 -2.61 -13.17 19.21
CA ASN A 120 -1.89 -14.14 18.40
C ASN A 120 -1.26 -13.42 17.19
N VAL A 121 0.04 -13.64 17.01
CA VAL A 121 0.78 -13.17 15.84
C VAL A 121 1.48 -14.40 15.29
N ASP A 122 0.87 -15.03 14.30
CA ASP A 122 1.51 -16.12 13.60
C ASP A 122 2.62 -15.53 12.72
N ALA A 123 3.82 -16.09 12.84
CA ALA A 123 5.02 -15.53 12.22
C ALA A 123 5.09 -15.80 10.70
N ALA A 124 4.09 -16.46 10.13
CA ALA A 124 4.14 -16.91 8.75
C ALA A 124 4.06 -15.73 7.77
N PHE A 125 5.17 -15.51 7.06
CA PHE A 125 5.25 -14.58 5.95
C PHE A 125 4.34 -15.05 4.80
N ILE A 126 3.34 -14.25 4.41
CA ILE A 126 2.60 -14.51 3.17
C ILE A 126 3.44 -13.97 2.01
N ALA A 127 3.54 -14.75 0.93
CA ALA A 127 4.15 -14.28 -0.31
C ALA A 127 3.57 -12.90 -0.71
N PRO A 128 4.41 -11.92 -1.09
CA PRO A 128 3.92 -10.62 -1.50
C PRO A 128 3.01 -10.77 -2.72
N TRP A 129 2.01 -9.90 -2.81
CA TRP A 129 1.26 -9.74 -4.04
C TRP A 129 2.10 -8.88 -4.99
N VAL A 130 2.20 -9.29 -6.25
CA VAL A 130 2.96 -8.54 -7.26
C VAL A 130 2.11 -8.39 -8.52
N ALA A 131 1.82 -7.15 -8.90
CA ALA A 131 1.37 -6.87 -10.26
C ALA A 131 2.58 -6.67 -11.15
N VAL A 132 2.59 -7.36 -12.29
CA VAL A 132 3.72 -7.32 -13.23
C VAL A 132 3.28 -7.43 -14.68
N ASP A 133 4.03 -6.79 -15.56
CA ASP A 133 4.01 -7.04 -16.99
C ASP A 133 5.02 -8.15 -17.32
N GLN A 134 4.52 -9.38 -17.52
CA GLN A 134 5.36 -10.54 -17.80
C GLN A 134 6.08 -10.43 -19.16
N GLY A 135 5.49 -9.73 -20.13
CA GLY A 135 6.11 -9.51 -21.44
C GLY A 135 7.38 -8.66 -21.30
N GLN A 136 7.32 -7.61 -20.47
CA GLN A 136 8.51 -6.78 -20.16
C GLN A 136 9.58 -7.58 -19.40
N ILE A 137 9.19 -8.43 -18.45
CA ILE A 137 10.16 -9.29 -17.76
C ILE A 137 10.89 -10.20 -18.75
N ASN A 138 10.15 -10.89 -19.62
CA ASN A 138 10.76 -11.80 -20.59
C ASN A 138 11.69 -11.05 -21.54
N ALA A 139 11.26 -9.87 -22.02
CA ALA A 139 12.10 -9.02 -22.87
C ALA A 139 13.40 -8.59 -22.17
N ILE A 140 13.37 -8.34 -20.86
CA ILE A 140 14.57 -8.04 -20.07
C ILE A 140 15.49 -9.26 -19.96
N PHE A 141 14.95 -10.44 -19.67
CA PHE A 141 15.73 -11.67 -19.62
C PHE A 141 16.45 -11.95 -20.94
N ASP A 142 15.75 -11.80 -22.06
CA ASP A 142 16.32 -11.99 -23.39
C ASP A 142 17.36 -10.92 -23.74
N SER A 143 17.08 -9.65 -23.45
CA SER A 143 17.94 -8.52 -23.86
C SER A 143 19.23 -8.40 -23.05
N TYR A 144 19.20 -8.82 -21.78
CA TYR A 144 20.32 -8.69 -20.86
C TYR A 144 20.96 -10.02 -20.47
N ALA A 145 20.48 -11.13 -21.05
CA ALA A 145 20.97 -12.49 -20.79
C ALA A 145 20.98 -12.86 -19.29
N ILE A 146 19.95 -12.42 -18.56
CA ILE A 146 19.78 -12.76 -17.13
C ILE A 146 18.61 -13.72 -16.94
N GLN A 147 18.71 -14.63 -15.97
CA GLN A 147 17.65 -15.61 -15.68
C GLN A 147 16.69 -15.13 -14.59
N SER A 148 17.17 -14.23 -13.72
CA SER A 148 16.37 -13.61 -12.69
C SER A 148 16.99 -12.28 -12.27
N PHE A 149 16.27 -11.51 -11.47
CA PHE A 149 16.82 -10.34 -10.81
C PHE A 149 16.27 -10.20 -9.40
N GLY A 150 17.04 -9.52 -8.54
CA GLY A 150 16.63 -9.17 -7.19
C GLY A 150 15.33 -8.39 -7.18
N SER A 151 14.37 -8.86 -6.40
CA SER A 151 13.11 -8.19 -6.13
C SER A 151 13.34 -6.73 -5.72
N MET A 152 12.51 -5.82 -6.25
CA MET A 152 12.47 -4.45 -5.76
C MET A 152 12.09 -4.46 -4.27
N SER A 153 13.04 -4.13 -3.40
CA SER A 153 12.81 -4.15 -1.96
C SER A 153 11.87 -3.01 -1.55
N LEU A 154 10.66 -3.37 -1.10
CA LEU A 154 9.77 -2.44 -0.43
C LEU A 154 10.15 -2.35 1.05
N ASP A 155 10.38 -1.13 1.54
CA ASP A 155 10.56 -0.91 2.98
C ASP A 155 9.21 -1.10 3.70
N ILE A 156 9.01 -2.30 4.27
CA ILE A 156 7.73 -2.70 4.87
C ILE A 156 7.32 -1.72 5.97
N ILE A 157 8.27 -1.25 6.79
CA ILE A 157 7.98 -0.32 7.89
C ILE A 157 7.43 1.00 7.34
N SER A 158 8.08 1.60 6.34
CA SER A 158 7.63 2.85 5.71
C SER A 158 6.31 2.67 4.98
N PHE A 159 6.10 1.52 4.33
CA PHE A 159 4.83 1.21 3.68
C PHE A 159 3.71 1.07 4.69
N SER A 160 3.91 0.33 5.79
CA SER A 160 2.94 0.22 6.87
C SER A 160 2.63 1.59 7.49
N ARG A 161 3.63 2.46 7.69
CA ARG A 161 3.42 3.85 8.16
C ARG A 161 2.60 4.68 7.18
N MET A 162 2.81 4.49 5.88
CA MET A 162 1.99 5.11 4.83
C MET A 162 0.55 4.62 4.88
N LEU A 163 0.30 3.31 5.03
CA LEU A 163 -1.06 2.77 5.21
C LEU A 163 -1.73 3.36 6.46
N ALA A 164 -1.02 3.37 7.59
CA ALA A 164 -1.53 3.93 8.84
C ALA A 164 -1.88 5.41 8.72
N LYS A 165 -1.01 6.19 8.06
CA LYS A 165 -1.27 7.59 7.77
C LYS A 165 -2.52 7.78 6.94
N ILE A 166 -2.67 7.03 5.84
CA ILE A 166 -3.82 7.14 4.95
C ILE A 166 -5.10 6.83 5.73
N ALA A 167 -5.14 5.71 6.44
CA ALA A 167 -6.30 5.30 7.23
C ALA A 167 -6.67 6.33 8.31
N HIS A 168 -5.68 6.86 9.02
CA HIS A 168 -5.88 7.88 10.05
C HIS A 168 -6.43 9.19 9.47
N CYS A 169 -5.86 9.68 8.36
CA CYS A 169 -6.33 10.91 7.73
C CYS A 169 -7.76 10.76 7.21
N LEU A 170 -8.07 9.65 6.56
CA LEU A 170 -9.43 9.37 6.10
C LEU A 170 -10.41 9.28 7.27
N ALA A 171 -10.01 8.64 8.39
CA ALA A 171 -10.85 8.57 9.58
C ALA A 171 -11.10 9.97 10.16
N VAL A 172 -10.09 10.84 10.17
CA VAL A 172 -10.24 12.23 10.60
C VAL A 172 -11.12 13.03 9.64
N GLU A 173 -11.02 12.81 8.33
CA GLU A 173 -11.93 13.43 7.34
C GLU A 173 -13.39 13.03 7.59
N ALA A 174 -13.64 11.76 7.90
CA ALA A 174 -14.98 11.22 8.12
C ALA A 174 -15.56 11.60 9.49
N TYR A 175 -14.74 11.52 10.55
CA TYR A 175 -15.22 11.55 11.94
C TYR A 175 -14.63 12.69 12.77
N GLY A 176 -13.69 13.47 12.24
CA GLY A 176 -12.88 14.40 13.04
C GLY A 176 -11.98 13.65 14.02
N LEU A 177 -11.65 14.26 15.15
CA LEU A 177 -10.94 13.60 16.26
C LEU A 177 -11.91 13.07 17.33
N ASN A 178 -13.13 12.67 16.94
CA ASN A 178 -14.15 12.13 17.85
C ASN A 178 -13.99 10.62 18.07
N PHE A 179 -12.75 10.17 18.18
CA PHE A 179 -12.35 8.80 18.47
C PHE A 179 -10.96 8.84 19.13
N THR A 180 -10.59 7.80 19.87
CA THR A 180 -9.25 7.71 20.46
C THR A 180 -8.28 7.10 19.44
N PRO A 181 -7.32 7.86 18.89
CA PRO A 181 -6.53 7.38 17.77
C PRO A 181 -5.33 6.52 18.23
N TYR A 182 -5.16 5.35 17.62
CA TYR A 182 -4.04 4.43 17.92
C TYR A 182 -2.82 4.63 17.02
N LEU A 183 -3.03 5.03 15.78
CA LEU A 183 -2.01 5.13 14.74
C LEU A 183 -1.01 6.30 14.87
N PRO A 184 -1.30 7.44 15.55
CA PRO A 184 -0.37 8.54 15.75
C PRO A 184 1.06 8.14 16.14
N ARG A 185 1.23 7.22 17.09
CA ARG A 185 2.56 6.75 17.54
C ARG A 185 3.31 6.00 16.43
N MET A 186 2.60 5.19 15.65
CA MET A 186 3.15 4.47 14.49
C MET A 186 3.63 5.45 13.42
N ILE A 187 2.77 6.40 13.07
CA ILE A 187 3.02 7.36 12.00
C ILE A 187 4.27 8.18 12.32
N ARG A 188 4.47 8.52 13.60
CA ARG A 188 5.61 9.30 14.09
C ARG A 188 6.88 8.48 14.37
N CYS A 189 6.89 7.18 14.08
CA CYS A 189 8.04 6.29 14.27
C CYS A 189 8.51 6.14 15.73
N ASP A 190 7.58 6.05 16.68
CA ASP A 190 7.92 5.67 18.04
C ASP A 190 8.49 4.23 18.04
N GLU A 191 9.73 4.05 18.52
CA GLU A 191 10.52 2.80 18.44
C GLU A 191 9.82 1.57 19.05
N GLN A 192 8.78 1.79 19.85
CA GLN A 192 8.00 0.74 20.50
C GLN A 192 6.80 0.24 19.68
N PHE A 193 6.56 0.78 18.48
CA PHE A 193 5.33 0.49 17.75
C PHE A 193 5.44 -0.68 16.76
N ASN A 194 4.64 -1.73 16.98
CA ASN A 194 4.53 -2.88 16.09
C ASN A 194 3.30 -2.76 15.18
N PHE A 195 3.51 -2.50 13.88
CA PHE A 195 2.43 -2.38 12.89
C PHE A 195 1.54 -3.64 12.78
N ARG A 196 2.09 -4.83 13.10
CA ARG A 196 1.35 -6.11 13.11
C ARG A 196 0.26 -6.16 14.18
N LYS A 197 0.25 -5.22 15.12
CA LYS A 197 -0.84 -5.09 16.09
C LYS A 197 -2.12 -4.55 15.45
N TYR A 198 -2.01 -3.73 14.39
CA TYR A 198 -3.14 -2.92 13.89
C TYR A 198 -3.46 -3.12 12.41
N ILE A 199 -2.57 -3.75 11.63
CA ILE A 199 -2.73 -3.92 10.18
C ILE A 199 -2.69 -5.39 9.82
N ARG A 200 -3.74 -5.86 9.13
CA ARG A 200 -3.76 -7.15 8.42
C ARG A 200 -4.16 -6.99 6.96
N SER A 201 -3.88 -8.00 6.15
CA SER A 201 -4.44 -8.13 4.81
C SER A 201 -5.63 -9.06 4.88
N LYS A 202 -6.76 -8.62 4.32
CA LYS A 202 -7.81 -9.55 3.91
C LYS A 202 -7.44 -10.07 2.53
N ASP A 203 -7.28 -11.38 2.41
CA ASP A 203 -7.43 -12.01 1.11
C ASP A 203 -8.81 -11.63 0.61
N ASN A 204 -8.88 -11.06 -0.60
CA ASN A 204 -10.14 -10.58 -1.17
C ASN A 204 -11.14 -11.75 -1.20
N GLU A 205 -12.01 -11.85 -0.19
CA GLU A 205 -13.34 -12.43 -0.34
C GLU A 205 -13.96 -11.59 -1.45
N ALA A 206 -13.88 -12.14 -2.67
CA ALA A 206 -14.29 -11.56 -3.95
C ALA A 206 -14.62 -10.05 -3.88
N LEU A 207 -13.69 -9.18 -4.29
CA LEU A 207 -14.12 -7.92 -4.90
C LEU A 207 -15.08 -8.35 -6.01
N THR A 208 -16.38 -8.21 -5.77
CA THR A 208 -17.46 -8.82 -6.56
C THR A 208 -17.40 -8.36 -8.02
N SER A 209 -16.65 -7.28 -8.30
CA SER A 209 -16.08 -6.99 -9.60
C SER A 209 -14.85 -6.08 -9.42
N ILE A 210 -13.78 -6.30 -10.18
CA ILE A 210 -12.70 -5.32 -10.32
C ILE A 210 -13.25 -4.19 -11.20
N ASN A 211 -13.38 -2.99 -10.65
CA ASN A 211 -13.74 -1.79 -11.43
C ASN A 211 -12.46 -1.15 -12.00
N PRO A 212 -12.26 -1.12 -13.32
CA PRO A 212 -11.06 -0.53 -13.93
C PRO A 212 -10.90 0.97 -13.66
N ALA A 213 -11.98 1.70 -13.36
CA ALA A 213 -11.96 3.15 -13.08
C ALA A 213 -11.57 3.49 -11.63
N THR A 214 -11.71 2.53 -10.70
CA THR A 214 -11.49 2.79 -9.27
C THR A 214 -10.07 2.43 -8.88
N LYS A 215 -9.20 3.45 -8.71
CA LYS A 215 -7.80 3.24 -8.32
C LYS A 215 -7.63 2.81 -6.87
N HIS A 216 -8.43 3.36 -5.96
CA HIS A 216 -8.35 3.05 -4.54
C HIS A 216 -9.76 2.85 -3.99
N THR A 217 -9.96 1.83 -3.16
CA THR A 217 -11.21 1.65 -2.41
C THR A 217 -10.96 1.83 -0.93
N ILE A 218 -11.92 2.46 -0.26
CA ILE A 218 -11.90 2.74 1.17
C ILE A 218 -13.27 2.30 1.71
N GLN A 219 -13.27 1.60 2.83
CA GLN A 219 -14.49 1.27 3.57
C GLN A 219 -14.18 1.37 5.07
N PHE A 220 -14.94 2.20 5.80
CA PHE A 220 -14.88 2.16 7.26
C PHE A 220 -15.70 0.99 7.79
N CYS A 221 -15.21 0.36 8.84
CA CYS A 221 -15.93 -0.72 9.50
C CYS A 221 -15.81 -0.60 11.01
N ARG A 222 -16.88 -0.96 11.71
CA ARG A 222 -16.89 -1.11 13.17
C ARG A 222 -16.60 -2.56 13.52
N MET A 223 -15.78 -2.77 14.53
CA MET A 223 -15.41 -4.10 15.01
C MET A 223 -15.66 -4.14 16.52
N ALA A 224 -16.25 -5.23 17.00
CA ALA A 224 -16.44 -5.47 18.43
C ALA A 224 -15.53 -6.63 18.85
N ILE A 225 -14.69 -6.41 19.86
CA ILE A 225 -13.81 -7.43 20.44
C ILE A 225 -13.95 -7.37 21.95
N GLY A 226 -14.66 -8.35 22.51
CA GLY A 226 -15.11 -8.26 23.90
C GLY A 226 -15.91 -6.97 24.09
N ASP A 227 -15.49 -6.15 25.07
CA ASP A 227 -16.12 -4.86 25.38
C ASP A 227 -15.59 -3.68 24.54
N TYR A 228 -14.56 -3.90 23.72
CA TYR A 228 -13.97 -2.84 22.90
C TYR A 228 -14.75 -2.63 21.60
N LYS A 229 -15.17 -1.39 21.36
CA LYS A 229 -15.71 -0.92 20.08
C LYS A 229 -14.61 -0.22 19.30
N LEU A 230 -14.15 -0.88 18.24
CA LEU A 230 -13.03 -0.44 17.42
C LEU A 230 -13.53 0.17 16.12
N LEU A 231 -12.90 1.27 15.73
CA LEU A 231 -13.01 1.85 14.40
C LEU A 231 -11.90 1.28 13.51
N GLY A 232 -12.29 0.73 12.37
CA GLY A 232 -11.40 0.16 11.36
C GLY A 232 -11.57 0.83 10.00
N CYS A 233 -10.54 0.74 9.18
CA CYS A 233 -10.49 1.21 7.81
C CYS A 233 -9.97 0.08 6.92
N ARG A 234 -10.79 -0.36 5.96
CA ARG A 234 -10.37 -1.24 4.87
C ARG A 234 -9.91 -0.38 3.70
N LEU A 235 -8.64 -0.52 3.35
CA LEU A 235 -7.99 0.26 2.30
C LEU A 235 -7.40 -0.69 1.26
N THR A 236 -7.79 -0.53 0.00
CA THR A 236 -7.20 -1.26 -1.13
C THR A 236 -6.56 -0.25 -2.07
N LEU A 237 -5.23 -0.15 -2.02
CA LEU A 237 -4.49 0.69 -2.97
C LEU A 237 -4.34 -0.06 -4.29
N PHE A 238 -4.67 0.56 -5.42
CA PHE A 238 -4.65 -0.08 -6.75
C PHE A 238 -5.68 -1.21 -6.87
N SER A 239 -6.90 -0.95 -6.38
CA SER A 239 -8.04 -1.88 -6.44
C SER A 239 -8.35 -2.31 -7.87
N ASN A 240 -8.16 -1.43 -8.86
CA ASN A 240 -8.28 -1.73 -10.29
C ASN A 240 -7.29 -2.81 -10.79
N LEU A 241 -6.24 -3.11 -10.03
CA LEU A 241 -5.29 -4.18 -10.34
C LEU A 241 -5.57 -5.48 -9.56
N GLY A 242 -6.56 -5.49 -8.68
CA GLY A 242 -6.82 -6.63 -7.78
C GLY A 242 -5.81 -6.73 -6.63
N ALA A 243 -5.26 -5.59 -6.20
CA ALA A 243 -4.33 -5.50 -5.08
C ALA A 243 -4.94 -5.98 -3.74
N PRO A 244 -4.11 -6.29 -2.73
CA PRO A 244 -4.58 -6.68 -1.41
C PRO A 244 -5.39 -5.58 -0.72
N THR A 245 -6.42 -5.98 0.02
CA THR A 245 -7.15 -5.11 0.94
C THR A 245 -6.49 -5.14 2.30
N TYR A 246 -6.16 -3.98 2.84
CA TYR A 246 -5.60 -3.81 4.19
C TYR A 246 -6.69 -3.42 5.16
N GLU A 247 -6.92 -4.24 6.19
CA GLU A 247 -7.80 -3.88 7.30
C GLU A 247 -6.94 -3.29 8.43
N ILE A 248 -7.19 -2.01 8.73
CA ILE A 248 -6.36 -1.17 9.59
C ILE A 248 -7.22 -0.68 10.74
N VAL A 249 -6.86 -1.01 11.98
CA VAL A 249 -7.55 -0.50 13.18
C VAL A 249 -7.05 0.90 13.50
N VAL A 250 -7.92 1.90 13.39
CA VAL A 250 -7.55 3.31 13.55
C VAL A 250 -7.66 3.80 15.00
N GLY A 251 -8.58 3.24 15.79
CA GLY A 251 -8.84 3.68 17.17
C GLY A 251 -10.05 3.01 17.82
N ASP A 252 -10.41 3.45 19.03
CA ASP A 252 -11.69 3.13 19.68
C ASP A 252 -12.71 4.27 19.51
N GLU A 253 -13.99 3.89 19.44
CA GLU A 253 -15.10 4.87 19.40
C GLU A 253 -15.34 5.48 20.79
N GLU A 254 -15.37 6.81 20.89
CA GLU A 254 -15.86 7.50 22.09
C GLU A 254 -17.39 7.71 21.97
N GLY A 255 -18.19 7.04 22.81
CA GLY A 255 -19.63 7.30 22.94
C GLY A 255 -20.52 6.82 21.78
N SER A 256 -21.84 6.79 22.02
CA SER A 256 -22.84 6.31 21.05
C SER A 256 -23.04 7.30 19.91
N PHE A 257 -22.47 7.00 18.74
CA PHE A 257 -22.78 7.71 17.50
C PHE A 257 -23.74 6.88 16.64
N ASP A 258 -24.94 7.41 16.41
CA ASP A 258 -25.79 6.97 15.30
C ASP A 258 -25.12 7.41 14.00
N PHE A 259 -24.70 6.44 13.17
CA PHE A 259 -24.12 6.72 11.85
C PHE A 259 -24.73 5.76 10.83
N GLU A 260 -25.22 6.31 9.73
CA GLU A 260 -25.67 5.58 8.55
C GLU A 260 -24.46 4.92 7.88
N PRO A 261 -24.43 3.58 7.72
CA PRO A 261 -23.36 2.91 7.02
C PRO A 261 -23.40 3.30 5.53
N ASP A 262 -22.24 3.18 4.88
CA ASP A 262 -22.03 3.37 3.44
C ASP A 262 -21.73 4.81 2.99
N ILE A 263 -20.53 5.29 3.33
CA ILE A 263 -19.81 6.13 2.36
C ILE A 263 -19.10 5.16 1.41
N GLU A 264 -19.83 4.67 0.40
CA GLU A 264 -19.14 4.30 -0.83
C GLU A 264 -18.50 5.59 -1.33
N CYS A 265 -17.17 5.64 -1.31
CA CYS A 265 -16.44 6.77 -1.88
C CYS A 265 -16.53 6.68 -3.42
N GLU A 266 -17.73 6.85 -3.96
CA GLU A 266 -18.00 6.94 -5.41
C GLU A 266 -17.38 8.22 -6.00
N ASP A 267 -16.99 9.21 -5.18
CA ASP A 267 -16.49 10.51 -5.64
C ASP A 267 -14.99 10.58 -5.94
N ILE A 268 -14.27 9.44 -5.96
CA ILE A 268 -12.93 9.37 -6.59
C ILE A 268 -12.99 8.46 -7.83
N ILE A 269 -13.95 8.75 -8.73
CA ILE A 269 -13.86 8.32 -10.13
C ILE A 269 -12.66 9.05 -10.76
N LEU A 270 -11.59 8.31 -11.03
CA LEU A 270 -10.55 8.72 -11.95
C LEU A 270 -10.84 8.02 -13.28
N ALA A 271 -11.21 8.84 -14.27
CA ALA A 271 -11.61 8.41 -15.60
C ALA A 271 -10.64 7.40 -16.26
N PRO A 272 -11.14 6.55 -17.17
CA PRO A 272 -10.49 5.31 -17.55
C PRO A 272 -9.71 5.46 -18.85
N GLU A 273 -8.39 5.39 -18.80
CA GLU A 273 -7.58 5.03 -19.96
C GLU A 273 -6.30 4.29 -19.54
N TYR A 274 -6.39 2.98 -19.30
CA TYR A 274 -5.23 2.11 -19.53
C TYR A 274 -5.63 0.68 -19.87
N ARG A 275 -5.04 0.16 -20.97
CA ARG A 275 -5.32 -1.14 -21.58
C ARG A 275 -4.61 -2.30 -20.87
N GLN A 276 -5.22 -3.47 -21.08
CA GLN A 276 -4.89 -4.82 -20.63
C GLN A 276 -3.40 -5.22 -20.81
N GLY A 277 -2.89 -6.03 -19.88
CA GLY A 277 -1.59 -6.72 -20.02
C GLY A 277 -0.96 -7.23 -18.72
N MET A 278 -1.38 -6.75 -17.54
CA MET A 278 -0.83 -7.19 -16.26
C MET A 278 -1.47 -8.52 -15.83
N VAL A 279 -0.64 -9.49 -15.49
CA VAL A 279 -1.07 -10.81 -15.01
C VAL A 279 -0.68 -10.94 -13.54
N ARG A 280 -1.52 -11.59 -12.74
CA ARG A 280 -1.19 -11.98 -11.37
C ARG A 280 -0.12 -13.07 -11.41
N ALA A 281 1.05 -12.80 -10.84
CA ALA A 281 2.07 -13.83 -10.62
C ALA A 281 1.82 -14.48 -9.23
N ASP A 282 1.34 -15.73 -9.21
CA ASP A 282 1.23 -16.52 -7.98
C ASP A 282 2.56 -17.23 -7.71
N PHE A 283 3.40 -16.64 -6.85
CA PHE A 283 4.65 -17.24 -6.38
C PHE A 283 4.45 -18.25 -5.23
N SER A 284 3.21 -18.65 -4.91
CA SER A 284 2.89 -19.57 -3.81
C SER A 284 3.09 -21.05 -4.12
N LYS A 285 3.47 -21.41 -5.36
CA LYS A 285 3.74 -22.80 -5.77
C LYS A 285 5.24 -23.08 -5.86
N SER A 286 5.99 -22.93 -4.77
CA SER A 286 7.30 -23.56 -4.64
C SER A 286 7.64 -23.90 -3.19
N THR A 287 6.87 -24.81 -2.59
CA THR A 287 7.36 -25.53 -1.41
C THR A 287 6.60 -26.83 -1.25
N THR A 288 7.08 -27.89 -1.91
CA THR A 288 7.17 -29.24 -1.35
C THR A 288 8.08 -30.12 -2.23
N ALA A 289 8.84 -30.97 -1.54
CA ALA A 289 9.66 -32.09 -2.03
C ALA A 289 11.02 -31.76 -2.66
N ASN A 290 12.07 -31.97 -1.86
CA ASN A 290 13.39 -32.33 -2.36
C ASN A 290 13.79 -33.67 -1.74
N ALA A 291 13.70 -34.74 -2.53
CA ALA A 291 14.53 -35.94 -2.39
C ALA A 291 14.59 -36.65 -3.76
N THR A 292 15.79 -36.65 -4.33
CA THR A 292 16.34 -37.54 -5.36
C THR A 292 15.92 -37.42 -6.84
N SER A 293 16.92 -37.00 -7.64
CA SER A 293 17.35 -37.47 -8.98
C SER A 293 16.51 -37.23 -10.25
N GLY A 294 17.12 -36.49 -11.20
CA GLY A 294 16.84 -36.55 -12.65
C GLY A 294 16.24 -35.26 -13.24
N PRO A 295 16.66 -34.81 -14.44
CA PRO A 295 16.14 -33.58 -15.04
C PRO A 295 14.70 -33.82 -15.50
N THR A 296 13.75 -33.19 -14.81
CA THR A 296 12.33 -33.21 -15.20
C THR A 296 11.97 -31.90 -15.92
N PRO A 297 11.10 -31.94 -16.94
CA PRO A 297 10.83 -30.82 -17.81
C PRO A 297 9.97 -29.76 -17.12
N VAL A 298 10.19 -28.50 -17.52
CA VAL A 298 9.43 -27.31 -17.12
C VAL A 298 7.92 -27.57 -17.24
N PRO A 299 7.10 -27.31 -16.20
CA PRO A 299 5.67 -27.57 -16.25
C PRO A 299 4.98 -26.56 -17.18
N ASN A 300 4.26 -27.09 -18.17
CA ASN A 300 3.38 -26.36 -19.07
C ASN A 300 2.35 -25.53 -18.28
N VAL A 301 2.38 -24.21 -18.47
CA VAL A 301 1.30 -23.31 -18.06
C VAL A 301 0.13 -23.51 -19.03
N LEU A 302 -1.04 -23.88 -18.49
CA LEU A 302 -2.29 -23.97 -19.23
C LEU A 302 -2.67 -22.59 -19.80
N ILE A 303 -2.56 -22.47 -21.11
CA ILE A 303 -3.02 -21.32 -21.89
C ILE A 303 -4.55 -21.38 -21.95
N SER A 304 -5.24 -20.50 -21.22
CA SER A 304 -6.64 -20.17 -21.52
C SER A 304 -6.66 -19.13 -22.62
N LYS A 305 -6.77 -19.57 -23.88
CA LYS A 305 -7.13 -18.70 -25.01
C LYS A 305 -8.65 -18.55 -25.07
N LYS A 306 -9.14 -17.40 -24.59
CA LYS A 306 -10.25 -16.55 -25.08
C LYS A 306 -10.92 -15.83 -23.94
#